data_AF-A0A412L988-F1
#
_entry.id   AF-A0A412L988-F1
#
_cell.length_a   1.000
_cell.length_b   1.000
_cell.length_c   1.000
_cell.angle_alpha   90.00
_cell.angle_beta   90.00
_cell.angle_gamma   90.00
#
_symmetry.space_group_name_H-M   'P 1'
#
loop_
_entity.id
_entity.type
_entity.pdbx_description
1 polymer ?
#
loop_
_entity_poly.entity_id
_entity_poly.type
_entity_poly.pdbx_seq_one_letter_code
_entity_poly.pdbx_strand_id
1 'polypeptide(L)'
;MICEYTIRITGNQDILVLSPQIIGTLIEKIRCSDTKELIIPADELLPQGYAEYLERVMQINDIGKNAGRQDVYDLTAKQIGMLKVEQQKCFDRAKAETTDNAAQFNLETNEKFFLLTKQSDSRFICDYENGEKILVSLKYL
;
A
#
# COMPACT_ATOMS: atom_id res chain seq x y z
N MET A 1 12.32 -16.63 20.60
CA MET A 1 12.78 -15.23 20.73
C MET A 1 12.28 -14.51 19.49
N ILE A 2 11.60 -13.36 19.63
CA ILE A 2 11.07 -12.61 18.49
C ILE A 2 12.08 -11.50 18.17
N CYS A 3 12.52 -11.42 16.93
CA CYS A 3 13.38 -10.32 16.46
C CYS A 3 12.48 -9.23 15.86
N GLU A 4 12.63 -8.01 16.37
CA GLU A 4 11.84 -6.86 15.93
C GLU A 4 12.65 -5.97 15.00
N TYR A 5 12.04 -5.62 13.87
CA TYR A 5 12.61 -4.77 12.85
C TYR A 5 11.66 -3.63 12.48
N THR A 6 12.22 -2.50 12.07
CA THR A 6 11.46 -1.35 11.56
C THR A 6 11.93 -1.00 10.15
N ILE A 7 10.99 -0.92 9.21
CA ILE A 7 11.22 -0.32 7.91
C ILE A 7 10.46 1.00 7.85
N ARG A 8 11.18 2.07 7.54
CA ARG A 8 10.63 3.39 7.24
C ARG A 8 10.65 3.57 5.73
N ILE A 9 9.47 3.73 5.16
CA ILE A 9 9.32 4.06 3.76
C ILE A 9 9.22 5.59 3.65
N THR A 10 9.96 6.21 2.73
CA THR A 10 9.88 7.66 2.47
C THR A 10 9.27 7.90 1.11
N GLY A 11 8.42 8.92 0.98
CA GLY A 11 7.86 9.28 -0.33
C GLY A 11 6.78 10.34 -0.26
N ASN A 12 6.42 10.86 -1.42
CA ASN A 12 5.42 11.92 -1.53
C ASN A 12 4.00 11.40 -1.71
N GLN A 13 3.83 10.09 -1.88
CA GLN A 13 2.51 9.47 -2.02
C GLN A 13 1.76 9.51 -0.68
N ASP A 14 0.42 9.46 -0.71
CA ASP A 14 -0.41 9.38 0.51
C ASP A 14 -0.73 7.93 0.89
N ILE A 15 -0.77 7.05 -0.12
CA ILE A 15 -1.11 5.64 -0.01
C ILE A 15 -0.08 4.82 -0.78
N LEU A 16 0.38 3.73 -0.16
CA LEU A 16 1.23 2.73 -0.79
C LEU A 16 0.58 1.36 -0.64
N VAL A 17 0.45 0.63 -1.75
CA VAL A 17 -0.07 -0.75 -1.78
C VAL A 17 1.10 -1.68 -2.03
N LEU A 18 1.38 -2.55 -1.07
CA LEU A 18 2.50 -3.47 -1.09
C LEU A 18 2.00 -4.87 -1.47
N SER A 19 2.50 -5.42 -2.57
CA SER A 19 2.26 -6.81 -2.95
C SER A 19 3.11 -7.77 -2.09
N PRO A 20 2.80 -9.08 -2.05
CA PRO A 20 3.56 -10.04 -1.27
C PRO A 20 4.99 -10.18 -1.79
N GLN A 21 5.21 -9.93 -3.09
CA GLN A 21 6.54 -9.88 -3.70
C GLN A 21 7.37 -8.70 -3.16
N ILE A 22 6.76 -7.52 -3.03
CA ILE A 22 7.43 -6.36 -2.42
C ILE A 22 7.72 -6.64 -0.94
N ILE A 23 6.78 -7.23 -0.21
CA ILE A 23 6.99 -7.66 1.18
C ILE A 23 8.14 -8.68 1.29
N GLY A 24 8.20 -9.66 0.39
CA GLY A 24 9.30 -10.62 0.32
C GLY A 24 10.65 -9.94 0.08
N THR A 25 10.69 -8.97 -0.83
CA THR A 25 11.90 -8.17 -1.09
C THR A 25 12.33 -7.36 0.13
N LEU A 26 11.37 -6.76 0.83
CA LEU A 26 11.61 -6.05 2.08
C LEU A 26 12.20 -6.98 3.14
N ILE A 27 11.62 -8.16 3.35
CA ILE A 27 12.11 -9.15 4.31
C ILE A 27 13.58 -9.52 4.02
N GLU A 28 13.91 -9.81 2.77
CA GLU A 28 15.29 -10.13 2.38
C GLU A 28 16.25 -8.96 2.64
N LYS A 29 15.85 -7.71 2.33
CA LYS A 29 16.66 -6.52 2.65
C LYS A 29 16.94 -6.42 4.15
N ILE A 30 15.98 -6.74 5.01
CA ILE A 30 16.17 -6.69 6.47
C ILE A 30 17.12 -7.80 6.94
N ARG A 31 17.01 -9.00 6.37
CA ARG A 31 17.89 -10.13 6.74
C ARG A 31 19.35 -9.89 6.36
N CYS A 32 19.58 -9.16 5.27
CA CYS A 32 20.91 -8.76 4.85
C CYS A 32 21.42 -7.48 5.55
N SER A 33 20.63 -6.90 6.45
CA SER A 33 20.98 -5.67 7.18
C SER A 33 21.67 -5.98 8.50
N ASP A 34 22.76 -5.28 8.78
CA ASP A 34 23.42 -5.30 10.09
C ASP A 34 22.63 -4.49 11.14
N THR A 35 21.63 -3.73 10.71
CA THR A 35 20.79 -2.86 11.57
C THR A 35 19.36 -3.37 11.64
N LYS A 36 18.72 -3.14 12.80
CA LYS A 36 17.29 -3.45 13.02
C LYS A 36 16.33 -2.45 12.36
N GLU A 37 16.87 -1.41 11.75
CA GLU A 37 16.13 -0.32 11.13
C GLU A 37 16.64 -0.03 9.73
N LEU A 38 15.72 0.04 8.76
CA LEU A 38 15.99 0.41 7.38
C LEU A 38 15.13 1.58 6.95
N ILE A 39 15.70 2.45 6.12
CA ILE A 39 14.99 3.54 5.46
C ILE A 39 15.03 3.26 3.96
N ILE A 40 13.87 3.20 3.32
CA ILE A 40 13.73 2.81 1.91
C ILE A 40 12.83 3.82 1.20
N PRO A 41 13.30 4.49 0.13
CA PRO A 41 12.44 5.31 -0.73
C PRO A 41 11.33 4.48 -1.39
N ALA A 42 10.11 5.01 -1.45
CA ALA A 42 8.99 4.37 -2.13
C ALA A 42 9.31 4.09 -3.62
N ASP A 43 10.08 4.96 -4.25
CA ASP A 43 10.51 4.80 -5.64
C ASP A 43 11.45 3.61 -5.86
N GLU A 44 12.11 3.10 -4.81
CA GLU A 44 12.87 1.84 -4.88
C GLU A 44 11.98 0.60 -4.75
N LEU A 45 10.77 0.75 -4.20
CA LEU A 45 9.80 -0.34 -4.02
C LEU A 45 8.87 -0.44 -5.21
N LEU A 46 8.55 0.69 -5.82
CA LEU A 46 7.65 0.77 -6.96
C LEU A 46 8.41 0.40 -8.24
N PRO A 47 7.91 -0.54 -9.05
CA PRO A 47 8.51 -0.86 -10.33
C PRO A 47 8.64 0.40 -11.21
N GLN A 48 9.72 0.50 -11.98
CA GLN A 48 9.88 1.58 -12.96
C GLN A 48 8.68 1.59 -13.92
N GLY A 49 8.02 2.73 -14.06
CA GLY A 49 6.80 2.88 -14.85
C GLY A 49 5.49 2.59 -14.10
N TYR A 50 5.51 2.32 -12.78
CA TYR A 50 4.28 2.12 -12.00
C TYR A 50 3.37 3.37 -11.99
N ALA A 51 3.96 4.57 -11.96
CA ALA A 51 3.21 5.82 -12.07
C ALA A 51 2.53 5.95 -13.45
N GLU A 52 3.26 5.69 -14.54
CA GLU A 52 2.71 5.70 -15.91
C GLU A 52 1.68 4.58 -16.13
N TYR A 53 1.87 3.43 -15.47
CA TYR A 53 0.90 2.34 -15.45
C TYR A 53 -0.40 2.80 -14.77
N LEU A 54 -0.31 3.39 -13.57
CA LEU A 54 -1.46 3.92 -12.87
C LEU A 54 -2.16 5.01 -13.68
N GLU A 55 -1.40 5.92 -14.30
CA GLU A 55 -1.95 6.96 -15.17
C GLU A 55 -2.73 6.37 -16.37
N ARG A 56 -2.17 5.36 -17.05
CA ARG A 56 -2.87 4.67 -18.14
C ARG A 56 -4.11 3.93 -17.67
N VAL A 57 -4.04 3.27 -16.50
CA VAL A 57 -5.20 2.64 -15.87
C VAL A 57 -6.28 3.69 -15.60
N MET A 58 -5.90 4.90 -15.16
CA MET A 58 -6.87 5.97 -14.94
C MET A 58 -7.50 6.45 -16.24
N GLN A 59 -6.71 6.65 -17.29
CA GLN A 59 -7.21 7.10 -18.59
C GLN A 59 -8.16 6.09 -19.26
N ILE A 60 -7.82 4.79 -19.21
CA ILE A 60 -8.64 3.71 -19.81
C ILE A 60 -10.01 3.59 -19.13
N ASN A 61 -10.10 3.90 -17.83
CA ASN A 61 -11.34 3.79 -17.06
C ASN A 61 -12.18 5.08 -17.05
N ASP A 62 -11.87 6.05 -17.93
CA ASP A 62 -12.54 7.37 -18.08
C ASP A 62 -12.73 8.10 -16.74
N ILE A 63 -11.69 7.98 -15.91
CA ILE A 63 -11.58 8.63 -14.62
C ILE A 63 -11.42 10.14 -14.85
N GLY A 64 -12.44 10.94 -14.47
CA GLY A 64 -12.33 12.39 -14.37
C GLY A 64 -13.13 13.22 -15.38
N LYS A 65 -14.06 12.64 -16.17
CA LYS A 65 -14.83 13.47 -17.12
C LYS A 65 -16.06 14.19 -16.59
N ASN A 66 -16.75 13.74 -15.54
CA ASN A 66 -17.88 14.47 -14.95
C ASN A 66 -18.16 14.00 -13.53
N ALA A 67 -18.10 14.90 -12.54
CA ALA A 67 -18.53 14.61 -11.17
C ALA A 67 -18.67 15.91 -10.35
N GLY A 68 -19.84 16.14 -9.74
CA GLY A 68 -20.00 17.13 -8.67
C GLY A 68 -19.18 16.75 -7.43
N ARG A 69 -19.05 17.67 -6.46
CA ARG A 69 -18.09 17.56 -5.33
C ARG A 69 -18.21 16.28 -4.47
N GLN A 70 -19.38 15.65 -4.45
CA GLN A 70 -19.65 14.38 -3.75
C GLN A 70 -19.40 13.17 -4.66
N ASP A 71 -19.71 13.31 -5.96
CA ASP A 71 -19.43 12.31 -6.98
C ASP A 71 -17.93 12.04 -7.14
N VAL A 72 -17.06 13.03 -6.88
CA VAL A 72 -15.61 12.86 -7.04
C VAL A 72 -15.07 11.82 -6.06
N TYR A 73 -15.45 11.86 -4.78
CA TYR A 73 -14.95 10.90 -3.79
C TYR A 73 -15.52 9.50 -4.00
N ASP A 74 -16.82 9.38 -4.30
CA ASP A 74 -17.42 8.08 -4.61
C ASP A 74 -16.82 7.47 -5.89
N LEU A 75 -16.55 8.32 -6.89
CA LEU A 75 -15.87 7.92 -8.11
C LEU A 75 -14.42 7.48 -7.81
N THR A 76 -13.67 8.23 -7.02
CA THR A 76 -12.31 7.86 -6.60
C THR A 76 -12.31 6.55 -5.80
N ALA A 77 -13.27 6.34 -4.91
CA ALA A 77 -13.39 5.09 -4.16
C ALA A 77 -13.67 3.90 -5.08
N LYS A 78 -14.60 4.07 -6.04
CA LYS A 78 -14.89 3.06 -7.05
C LYS A 78 -13.64 2.70 -7.86
N GLN A 79 -12.82 3.70 -8.18
CA GLN A 79 -11.58 3.52 -8.94
C GLN A 79 -10.50 2.81 -8.14
N ILE A 80 -10.32 3.17 -6.86
CA ILE A 80 -9.43 2.46 -5.94
C ILE A 80 -9.87 0.99 -5.83
N GLY A 81 -11.18 0.72 -5.70
CA GLY A 81 -11.72 -0.64 -5.66
C GLY A 81 -11.56 -1.44 -6.96
N MET A 82 -11.30 -0.76 -8.08
CA MET A 82 -11.03 -1.39 -9.37
C MET A 82 -9.54 -1.60 -9.64
N LEU A 83 -8.64 -1.11 -8.78
CA LEU A 83 -7.21 -1.32 -8.94
C LEU A 83 -6.90 -2.81 -8.94
N LYS A 84 -6.16 -3.24 -9.96
CA LYS A 84 -5.67 -4.59 -10.11
C LYS A 84 -4.17 -4.57 -10.35
N VAL A 85 -3.46 -5.53 -9.78
CA VAL A 85 -2.11 -5.89 -10.25
C VAL A 85 -2.27 -7.17 -11.06
N GLU A 86 -1.81 -7.14 -12.30
CA GLU A 86 -2.11 -8.16 -13.32
C GLU A 86 -3.63 -8.33 -13.49
N GLN A 87 -4.20 -9.44 -13.02
CA GLN A 87 -5.64 -9.73 -13.09
C GLN A 87 -6.33 -9.69 -11.72
N GLN A 88 -5.59 -9.45 -10.64
CA GLN A 88 -6.09 -9.59 -9.27
C GLN A 88 -6.39 -8.23 -8.65
N LYS A 89 -7.56 -8.10 -8.02
CA LYS A 89 -7.95 -6.87 -7.32
C LYS A 89 -7.01 -6.59 -6.17
N CYS A 90 -6.71 -5.32 -5.90
CA CYS A 90 -5.92 -4.91 -4.74
C CYS A 90 -6.77 -4.78 -3.48
N PHE A 91 -8.04 -4.42 -3.66
CA PHE A 91 -8.99 -4.14 -2.59
C PHE A 91 -10.27 -4.95 -2.78
N ASP A 92 -10.76 -5.52 -1.68
CA ASP A 92 -12.09 -6.14 -1.63
C ASP A 92 -13.17 -5.08 -1.49
N ARG A 93 -12.86 -3.99 -0.78
CA ARG A 93 -13.76 -2.85 -0.60
C ARG A 93 -13.00 -1.54 -0.65
N ALA A 94 -13.58 -0.56 -1.35
CA ALA A 94 -13.15 0.83 -1.32
C ALA A 94 -14.39 1.70 -1.28
N LYS A 95 -14.52 2.51 -0.24
CA LYS A 95 -15.69 3.38 -0.02
C LYS A 95 -15.22 4.76 0.38
N ALA A 96 -15.83 5.79 -0.17
CA ALA A 96 -15.71 7.13 0.34
C ALA A 96 -16.79 7.38 1.39
N GLU A 97 -16.42 8.02 2.48
CA GLU A 97 -17.34 8.52 3.48
C GLU A 97 -17.07 10.01 3.63
N THR A 98 -18.11 10.81 3.45
CA THR A 98 -18.04 12.25 3.67
C THR A 98 -18.67 12.54 5.02
N THR A 99 -17.90 13.15 5.91
CA THR A 99 -18.38 13.73 7.18
C THR A 99 -18.46 15.24 7.03
N ASP A 100 -19.07 15.92 8.00
CA ASP A 100 -19.22 17.38 7.99
C ASP A 100 -17.88 18.15 7.88
N ASN A 101 -16.76 17.52 8.26
CA ASN A 101 -15.43 18.15 8.31
C ASN A 101 -14.39 17.55 7.35
N ALA A 102 -14.61 16.36 6.78
CA ALA A 102 -13.64 15.71 5.88
C ALA A 102 -14.25 14.56 5.06
N ALA A 103 -13.62 14.27 3.92
CA ALA A 103 -13.83 13.03 3.18
C ALA A 103 -12.74 12.00 3.55
N GLN A 104 -13.14 10.76 3.85
CA GLN A 104 -12.25 9.66 4.17
C GLN A 104 -12.49 8.49 3.21
N PHE A 105 -11.42 7.79 2.84
CA PHE A 105 -11.49 6.55 2.10
C PHE A 105 -11.32 5.37 3.06
N ASN A 106 -12.35 4.53 3.15
CA ASN A 106 -12.30 3.24 3.82
C ASN A 106 -11.92 2.17 2.82
N LEU A 107 -10.67 1.73 2.91
CA LEU A 107 -10.07 0.76 2.01
C LEU A 107 -9.82 -0.55 2.76
N GLU A 108 -10.20 -1.66 2.13
CA GLU A 108 -10.03 -3.01 2.65
C GLU A 108 -9.27 -3.80 1.59
N THR A 109 -8.04 -4.20 1.91
CA THR A 109 -7.24 -5.06 1.03
C THR A 109 -7.67 -6.51 1.18
N ASN A 110 -7.43 -7.31 0.15
CA ASN A 110 -7.59 -8.75 0.26
C ASN A 110 -6.34 -9.41 0.86
N GLU A 111 -6.39 -10.73 1.03
CA GLU A 111 -5.31 -11.56 1.57
C GLU A 111 -3.97 -11.45 0.82
N LYS A 112 -3.96 -10.86 -0.38
CA LYS A 112 -2.80 -10.79 -1.26
C LYS A 112 -2.15 -9.42 -1.28
N PHE A 113 -2.72 -8.40 -0.64
CA PHE A 113 -2.13 -7.06 -0.63
C PHE A 113 -2.12 -6.48 0.77
N PHE A 114 -1.10 -5.67 1.04
CA PHE A 114 -0.98 -4.90 2.27
C PHE A 114 -1.13 -3.41 1.98
N LEU A 115 -1.91 -2.71 2.81
CA LEU A 115 -2.09 -1.27 2.75
C LEU A 115 -1.17 -0.58 3.75
N LEU A 116 -0.47 0.45 3.29
CA LEU A 116 0.29 1.37 4.14
C LEU A 116 -0.16 2.81 3.87
N THR A 117 -0.46 3.55 4.94
CA THR A 117 -0.88 4.95 4.88
C THR A 117 0.00 5.80 5.79
N LYS A 118 0.17 7.10 5.49
CA LYS A 118 0.93 8.02 6.35
C LYS A 118 0.35 8.19 7.76
N GLN A 119 -0.92 7.83 7.94
CA GLN A 119 -1.64 8.01 9.20
C GLN A 119 -1.64 6.76 10.10
N SER A 120 -1.12 5.63 9.62
CA SER A 120 -1.18 4.37 10.35
C SER A 120 0.13 3.58 10.26
N ASP A 121 0.64 3.13 11.40
CA ASP A 121 1.70 2.12 11.46
C ASP A 121 1.11 0.74 11.13
N SER A 122 1.69 0.03 10.15
CA SER A 122 1.31 -1.35 9.81
C SER A 122 2.34 -2.33 10.35
N ARG A 123 1.89 -3.51 10.80
CA ARG A 123 2.79 -4.56 11.32
C ARG A 123 2.42 -5.91 10.74
N PHE A 124 3.43 -6.73 10.46
CA PHE A 124 3.25 -8.13 10.08
C PHE A 124 4.28 -9.03 10.76
N ILE A 125 3.91 -10.29 10.95
CA ILE A 125 4.75 -11.33 11.53
C ILE A 125 5.14 -12.28 10.42
N CYS A 126 6.42 -12.62 10.32
CA CYS A 126 6.88 -13.73 9.47
C CYS A 126 7.27 -14.89 10.36
N ASP A 127 6.59 -16.01 10.15
CA ASP A 127 6.87 -17.28 10.79
C ASP A 127 7.69 -18.15 9.82
N TYR A 128 8.88 -18.56 10.25
CA TYR A 128 9.75 -19.42 9.46
C TYR A 128 9.64 -20.88 9.92
N GLU A 129 9.88 -21.82 9.01
CA GLU A 129 9.82 -23.26 9.28
C GLU A 129 10.81 -23.71 10.37
N ASN A 130 11.92 -23.00 10.54
CA ASN A 130 12.91 -23.26 11.58
C ASN A 130 12.45 -22.80 13.00
N GLY A 131 11.23 -22.28 13.13
CA GLY A 131 10.67 -21.76 14.38
C GLY A 131 11.08 -20.32 14.71
N GLU A 132 11.86 -19.67 13.85
CA GLU A 132 12.17 -18.25 13.95
C GLU A 132 10.91 -17.42 13.67
N LYS A 133 10.75 -16.33 14.42
CA LYS A 133 9.67 -15.37 14.25
C LYS A 133 10.26 -13.98 14.19
N ILE A 134 9.94 -13.25 13.13
CA ILE A 134 10.27 -11.83 13.02
C ILE A 134 9.00 -10.99 13.04
N LEU A 135 9.04 -9.88 13.75
CA LEU A 135 8.01 -8.86 13.72
C LEU A 135 8.55 -7.66 12.96
N VAL A 136 7.87 -7.28 11.89
CA VAL A 136 8.26 -6.14 11.06
C VAL A 136 7.23 -5.03 11.20
N SER A 137 7.69 -3.85 11.62
CA SER A 137 6.90 -2.63 11.63
C SER A 137 7.20 -1.81 10.39
N LEU A 138 6.16 -1.50 9.62
CA LEU A 138 6.21 -0.60 8.47
C LEU A 138 5.68 0.77 8.88
N LYS A 139 6.48 1.80 8.62
CA LYS A 139 6.10 3.20 8.83
C LYS A 139 6.24 3.97 7.54
N TYR A 140 5.26 4.79 7.20
CA TYR A 140 5.36 5.68 6.06
C TYR A 140 5.55 7.12 6.55
N LEU A 141 6.63 7.76 6.08
CA LEU A 141 7.05 9.10 6.47
C LEU A 141 6.70 10.14 5.40
#